data_AF-A0A2E2C2N2-F1
#
_entry.id   AF-A0A2E2C2N2-F1
#
_cell.length_a   1.000
_cell.length_b   1.000
_cell.length_c   1.000
_cell.angle_alpha   90.00
_cell.angle_beta   90.00
_cell.angle_gamma   90.00
#
_symmetry.space_group_name_H-M   'P 1'
#
loop_
_entity.id
_entity.type
_entity.pdbx_description
1 polymer ?
#
loop_
_entity_poly.entity_id
_entity_poly.type
_entity_poly.pdbx_seq_one_letter_code
_entity_poly.pdbx_strand_id
1 'polypeptide(L)'
;MKTIPHCPDCEKQMEKGFILDSTLLCALQATWHPDDPETAGGSFFGFKTKNRTKTVRIEESRTRKIISYRCPECGLLRSFAE
;
A
#
# COMPACT_ATOMS: atom_id res chain seq x y z
N MET A 1 17.73 8.52 9.38
CA MET A 1 17.28 9.52 8.37
C MET A 1 17.02 8.78 7.08
N LYS A 2 15.79 8.76 6.56
CA LYS A 2 15.49 8.18 5.24
C LYS A 2 15.85 9.24 4.19
N THR A 3 16.91 9.00 3.42
CA THR A 3 17.38 9.88 2.36
C THR A 3 16.38 9.94 1.23
N ILE A 4 16.09 11.13 0.70
CA ILE A 4 15.26 11.29 -0.49
C ILE A 4 16.02 10.67 -1.68
N PRO A 5 15.42 9.71 -2.43
CA PRO A 5 16.09 9.05 -3.53
C PRO A 5 16.25 10.00 -4.73
N HIS A 6 17.25 9.70 -5.55
CA HIS A 6 17.37 10.27 -6.90
C HIS A 6 16.69 9.35 -7.92
N CYS A 7 16.17 9.95 -8.99
CA CYS A 7 15.62 9.22 -10.12
C CYS A 7 16.76 8.43 -10.79
N PRO A 8 16.62 7.11 -10.98
CA PRO A 8 17.65 6.32 -11.67
C PRO A 8 17.85 6.72 -13.14
N ASP A 9 16.86 7.37 -13.76
CA ASP A 9 16.91 7.69 -15.19
C ASP A 9 17.38 9.13 -15.45
N CYS A 10 17.01 10.08 -14.58
CA CYS A 10 17.30 11.51 -14.74
C CYS A 10 18.34 12.04 -13.75
N GLU A 11 18.71 11.23 -12.75
CA GLU A 11 19.59 11.58 -11.63
C GLU A 11 19.14 12.80 -10.81
N LYS A 12 17.89 13.27 -11.00
CA LYS A 12 17.31 14.35 -10.20
C LYS A 12 16.77 13.85 -8.87
N GLN A 13 16.86 14.68 -7.84
CA GLN A 13 16.20 14.43 -6.56
C GLN A 13 14.68 14.32 -6.78
N MET A 14 14.07 13.28 -6.21
CA MET A 14 12.64 13.00 -6.40
C MET A 14 11.77 13.74 -5.37
N GLU A 15 10.54 14.03 -5.74
CA GLU A 15 9.54 14.68 -4.88
C GLU A 15 8.80 13.64 -4.03
N LYS A 16 8.74 13.86 -2.72
CA LYS A 16 8.01 12.97 -1.79
C LYS A 16 6.50 13.18 -1.91
N GLY A 17 5.76 12.08 -1.93
CA GLY A 17 4.30 12.04 -1.88
C GLY A 17 3.80 10.70 -1.32
N PHE A 18 2.52 10.44 -1.52
CA PHE A 18 1.89 9.17 -1.13
C PHE A 18 0.72 8.86 -2.07
N ILE A 19 0.40 7.57 -2.19
CA ILE A 19 -0.76 7.10 -2.94
C ILE A 19 -1.95 7.07 -1.98
N LEU A 20 -3.06 7.66 -2.43
CA LEU A 20 -4.34 7.54 -1.77
C LEU A 20 -5.03 6.27 -2.26
N ASP A 21 -5.43 5.42 -1.32
CA ASP A 21 -6.38 4.34 -1.56
C ASP A 21 -7.79 4.84 -1.20
N SER A 22 -8.69 4.79 -2.18
CA SER A 22 -10.07 5.24 -2.01
C SER A 22 -10.95 4.04 -1.71
N THR A 23 -11.36 3.92 -0.45
CA THR A 23 -12.39 2.97 -0.01
C THR A 23 -13.74 3.68 0.04
N LEU A 24 -14.85 2.92 0.14
CA LEU A 24 -16.20 3.48 0.25
C LEU A 24 -16.23 4.59 1.32
N LEU A 25 -16.42 5.83 0.87
CA LEU A 25 -16.56 7.06 1.67
C LEU A 25 -15.28 7.63 2.31
N CYS A 26 -14.08 7.07 2.07
CA CYS A 26 -12.84 7.60 2.63
C CYS A 26 -11.62 7.39 1.73
N ALA A 27 -10.75 8.40 1.66
CA ALA A 27 -9.42 8.28 1.07
C ALA A 27 -8.38 8.16 2.19
N LEU A 28 -7.66 7.03 2.21
CA LEU A 28 -6.62 6.74 3.19
C LEU A 28 -5.27 6.61 2.50
N GLN A 29 -4.18 6.85 3.22
CA GLN A 29 -2.85 6.55 2.70
C GLN A 29 -2.71 5.03 2.49
N ALA A 30 -2.24 4.62 1.32
CA ALA A 30 -2.00 3.22 1.03
C ALA A 30 -0.98 2.61 2.00
N THR A 31 -1.23 1.35 2.39
CA THR A 31 -0.36 0.59 3.28
C THR A 31 0.11 -0.69 2.62
N TRP A 32 1.31 -1.13 2.96
CA TRP A 32 1.90 -2.39 2.54
C TRP A 32 1.72 -3.42 3.65
N HIS A 33 1.27 -4.60 3.27
CA HIS A 33 1.14 -5.76 4.15
C HIS A 33 2.15 -6.82 3.71
N PRO A 34 2.94 -7.42 4.63
CA PRO A 34 3.96 -8.42 4.30
C PRO A 34 3.38 -9.78 3.88
N ASP A 35 2.17 -10.10 4.33
CA ASP A 35 1.54 -11.39 4.09
C ASP A 35 0.53 -11.36 2.93
N ASP A 36 0.23 -12.56 2.41
CA ASP A 36 -0.82 -12.76 1.42
C ASP A 36 -2.21 -12.45 2.00
N PRO A 37 -3.16 -11.96 1.18
CA PRO A 37 -4.54 -11.81 1.58
C PRO A 37 -5.16 -13.13 2.04
N GLU A 38 -5.66 -13.15 3.28
CA GLU A 38 -6.36 -14.32 3.79
C GLU A 38 -7.59 -14.61 2.92
N THR A 39 -7.86 -15.90 2.69
CA THR A 39 -9.12 -16.29 2.06
C THR A 39 -10.22 -15.98 3.07
N ALA A 40 -11.26 -15.22 2.70
CA ALA A 40 -12.39 -14.93 3.58
C ALA A 40 -13.29 -16.16 3.81
N GLY A 41 -12.70 -17.30 4.14
CA GLY A 41 -13.37 -18.56 4.46
C GLY A 41 -13.42 -18.81 5.95
N GLY A 42 -13.79 -17.80 6.75
CA GLY A 42 -14.11 -17.99 8.16
C GLY A 42 -15.54 -18.53 8.28
N SER A 43 -15.70 -19.68 8.93
CA SER A 43 -17.02 -20.15 9.36
C SER A 43 -17.66 -19.08 10.26
N PHE A 44 -18.72 -18.43 9.79
CA PHE A 44 -19.59 -17.63 10.65
C PHE A 44 -20.69 -18.58 11.14
N PHE A 45 -20.69 -18.93 12.44
CA PHE A 45 -21.66 -19.85 13.04
C PHE A 45 -21.80 -21.22 12.32
N GLY A 46 -20.70 -21.81 11.84
CA GLY A 46 -20.72 -23.14 11.20
C GLY A 46 -21.22 -23.14 9.75
N PHE A 47 -21.60 -21.99 9.19
CA PHE A 47 -21.95 -21.86 7.77
C PHE A 47 -20.71 -21.47 6.96
N LYS A 48 -20.38 -22.27 5.94
CA LYS A 48 -19.39 -21.90 4.91
C LYS A 48 -19.97 -20.79 4.04
N THR A 49 -19.58 -19.54 4.32
CA THR A 49 -19.87 -18.42 3.44
C THR A 49 -19.02 -18.57 2.17
N LYS A 50 -19.66 -18.60 0.99
CA LYS A 50 -18.95 -18.53 -0.30
C LYS A 50 -18.50 -17.09 -0.53
N ASN A 51 -17.56 -16.60 0.24
CA ASN A 51 -17.01 -15.28 0.03
C ASN A 51 -16.02 -15.34 -1.14
N ARG A 52 -16.38 -14.70 -2.26
CA ARG A 52 -15.52 -14.53 -3.46
C ARG A 52 -14.38 -13.53 -3.24
N THR A 53 -14.38 -12.83 -2.11
CA THR A 53 -13.41 -11.78 -1.80
C THR A 53 -12.39 -12.32 -0.81
N LYS A 54 -11.09 -12.26 -1.16
CA LYS A 54 -10.04 -12.42 -0.16
C LYS A 54 -10.08 -11.20 0.76
N THR A 55 -10.02 -11.40 2.08
CA THR A 55 -10.07 -10.31 3.06
C THR A 55 -8.80 -10.36 3.89
N VAL A 56 -8.07 -9.26 3.97
CA VAL A 56 -6.95 -9.13 4.92
C VAL A 56 -7.52 -8.64 6.24
N ARG A 57 -7.22 -9.31 7.34
CA ARG A 57 -7.36 -8.69 8.67
C ARG A 57 -6.28 -7.63 8.79
N ILE A 58 -6.69 -6.36 8.74
CA ILE A 58 -5.77 -5.24 8.85
C ILE A 58 -5.39 -5.09 10.33
N GLU A 59 -4.24 -5.64 10.71
CA GLU A 59 -3.58 -5.32 11.98
C GLU A 59 -2.61 -4.16 11.74
N GLU A 60 -2.88 -2.99 12.31
CA GLU A 60 -2.05 -1.78 12.09
C GLU A 60 -0.56 -2.02 12.38
N SER A 61 -0.25 -2.84 13.40
CA SER A 61 1.11 -3.22 13.79
C SER A 61 1.88 -4.04 12.75
N ARG A 62 1.18 -4.69 11.82
CA ARG A 62 1.76 -5.49 10.73
C ARG A 62 1.83 -4.74 9.41
N THR A 63 1.20 -3.57 9.33
CA THR A 63 1.20 -2.75 8.12
C THR A 63 2.28 -1.68 8.15
N ARG A 64 2.78 -1.33 6.97
CA ARG A 64 3.73 -0.22 6.77
C ARG A 64 3.10 0.82 5.87
N LYS A 65 3.21 2.11 6.22
CA LYS A 65 2.74 3.17 5.34
C LYS A 65 3.58 3.18 4.07
N ILE A 66 2.94 3.28 2.91
CA ILE A 66 3.65 3.44 1.64
C ILE A 66 3.92 4.92 1.42
N ILE A 67 5.20 5.25 1.21
CA ILE A 67 5.64 6.56 0.75
C ILE A 67 6.10 6.41 -0.69
N SER A 68 5.71 7.38 -1.53
CA SER A 68 6.07 7.39 -2.94
C SER A 68 6.96 8.58 -3.24
N TYR A 69 7.84 8.43 -4.22
CA TYR A 69 8.69 9.48 -4.74
C TYR A 69 8.47 9.58 -6.24
N ARG A 70 8.17 10.78 -6.75
CA ARG A 70 7.96 11.05 -8.17
C ARG A 70 9.12 11.86 -8.73
N CYS A 71 9.65 11.46 -9.89
CA CYS A 71 10.61 12.30 -10.60
C CYS A 71 9.87 13.51 -11.22
N PRO A 72 10.32 14.75 -10.97
CA PRO A 72 9.68 15.93 -11.55
C PRO A 72 9.85 16.01 -13.07
N GLU A 73 10.91 15.43 -13.63
CA GLU A 73 11.23 15.50 -15.07
C GLU A 73 10.51 14.42 -15.88
N CYS A 74 10.78 13.14 -15.59
CA CYS A 74 10.22 12.03 -16.39
C CYS A 74 8.94 11.43 -15.81
N GLY A 75 8.56 11.79 -14.57
CA GLY A 75 7.37 11.25 -13.92
C GLY A 75 7.52 9.84 -13.34
N LEU A 76 8.72 9.21 -13.38
CA LEU A 76 8.97 7.91 -12.76
C LEU A 76 8.53 7.93 -11.29
N LEU A 77 7.77 6.92 -10.88
CA LEU A 77 7.25 6.77 -9.52
C LEU A 77 7.90 5.56 -8.84
N ARG A 78 8.44 5.75 -7.63
CA ARG A 78 8.99 4.67 -6.79
C ARG A 78 8.32 4.69 -5.42
N SER A 79 7.83 3.54 -4.96
CA SER A 79 7.13 3.39 -3.69
C SER A 79 7.92 2.53 -2.71
N PHE A 80 7.95 2.94 -1.44
CA PHE A 80 8.71 2.29 -0.36
C PHE A 80 7.79 2.07 0.85
N ALA A 81 7.90 0.91 1.49
CA ALA A 81 7.19 0.59 2.73
C ALA A 81 8.01 1.06 3.94
N GLU A 82 7.47 2.01 4.72
CA GLU A 82 8.18 2.65 5.84
C GLU A 82 8.06 1.99 7.20
#